data_AF-A0A4R9EXH4-F1
#
_entry.id   AF-A0A4R9EXH4-F1
#
_cell.length_a   1.000
_cell.length_b   1.000
_cell.length_c   1.000
_cell.angle_alpha   90.00
_cell.angle_beta   90.00
_cell.angle_gamma   90.00
#
_symmetry.space_group_name_H-M   'P 1'
#
loop_
_entity.id
_entity.type
_entity.pdbx_description
1 polymer ?
#
loop_
_entity_poly.entity_id
_entity_poly.type
_entity_poly.pdbx_seq_one_letter_code
_entity_poly.pdbx_strand_id
1 'polypeptide(L)'
;MQACGTDEDPADLVTLQRAGFIGERDGAVYPLLPNAWQLCNVGRFPLSTSLRNAVLDRDSRRCVSCDSEDRLQIDHVFPVALGGGDEAENLRTLCQPCNGSKGARV
;
A
#
# COMPACT_ATOMS: atom_id res chain seq x y z
N MET A 1 30.31 6.86 15.32
CA MET A 1 29.98 7.74 14.18
C MET A 1 30.31 7.00 12.90
N GLN A 2 29.46 7.16 11.87
CA GLN A 2 29.40 6.44 10.58
C GLN A 2 28.95 4.96 10.67
N ALA A 3 28.07 4.42 9.82
CA ALA A 3 27.15 4.94 8.80
C ALA A 3 26.01 3.88 8.61
N CYS A 4 24.86 4.31 8.10
CA CYS A 4 23.72 3.50 7.67
C CYS A 4 24.15 2.44 6.64
N GLY A 5 24.03 1.15 6.97
CA GLY A 5 24.27 0.02 6.07
C GLY A 5 22.94 -0.60 5.63
N THR A 6 22.75 -0.66 4.32
CA THR A 6 21.64 -1.32 3.62
C THR A 6 21.88 -2.82 3.60
N ASP A 7 21.06 -3.64 4.25
CA ASP A 7 21.10 -5.10 4.04
C ASP A 7 19.69 -5.67 4.25
N GLU A 8 18.94 -5.83 3.17
CA GLU A 8 17.83 -6.80 3.13
C GLU A 8 18.47 -8.16 3.40
N ASP A 9 18.05 -8.89 4.45
CA ASP A 9 18.45 -10.28 4.63
C ASP A 9 17.50 -11.16 3.80
N PRO A 10 17.88 -11.65 2.60
CA PRO A 10 17.05 -12.51 1.77
C PRO A 10 16.77 -13.88 2.42
N ALA A 11 17.38 -14.19 3.56
CA ALA A 11 17.09 -15.40 4.32
C ALA A 11 15.71 -15.39 4.97
N ASP A 12 15.08 -14.23 5.20
CA ASP A 12 13.80 -14.17 5.90
C ASP A 12 12.64 -14.65 5.01
N LEU A 13 12.54 -14.16 3.77
CA LEU A 13 11.49 -14.57 2.84
C LEU A 13 11.58 -16.06 2.47
N VAL A 14 12.78 -16.56 2.14
CA VAL A 14 12.96 -17.98 1.79
C VAL A 14 12.65 -18.88 2.99
N THR A 15 12.96 -18.45 4.21
CA THR A 15 12.64 -19.17 5.45
C THR A 15 11.14 -19.18 5.70
N LEU A 16 10.45 -18.06 5.54
CA LEU A 16 9.00 -17.96 5.68
C LEU A 16 8.26 -18.80 4.63
N GLN A 17 8.77 -18.88 3.40
CA GLN A 17 8.20 -19.68 2.31
C GLN A 17 8.37 -21.17 2.57
N ARG A 18 9.55 -21.60 3.05
CA ARG A 18 9.81 -22.98 3.47
C ARG A 18 9.00 -23.41 4.68
N ALA A 19 8.72 -22.49 5.59
CA ALA A 19 7.90 -22.73 6.77
C ALA A 19 6.38 -22.71 6.46
N GLY A 20 5.98 -22.46 5.20
CA GLY A 20 4.59 -22.47 4.77
C GLY A 20 3.77 -21.29 5.28
N PHE A 21 4.42 -20.22 5.74
CA PHE A 21 3.75 -19.01 6.20
C PHE A 21 3.43 -18.04 5.05
N ILE A 22 4.15 -18.14 3.92
CA ILE A 22 3.93 -17.35 2.72
C ILE A 22 3.91 -18.23 1.47
N GLY A 23 3.18 -17.81 0.44
CA GLY A 23 3.04 -18.50 -0.84
C GLY A 23 2.96 -17.51 -1.99
N GLU A 24 3.44 -17.91 -3.16
CA GLU A 24 3.47 -17.06 -4.34
C GLU A 24 2.29 -17.35 -5.28
N ARG A 25 1.63 -16.29 -5.74
CA ARG A 25 0.61 -16.35 -6.79
C ARG A 25 0.76 -15.14 -7.71
N ASP A 26 0.85 -15.39 -9.02
CA ASP A 26 0.98 -14.34 -10.05
C ASP A 26 2.16 -13.37 -9.80
N GLY A 27 3.25 -13.86 -9.19
CA GLY A 27 4.45 -13.07 -8.87
C GLY A 27 4.37 -12.26 -7.57
N ALA A 28 3.29 -12.39 -6.80
CA ALA A 28 3.12 -11.74 -5.50
C ALA A 28 3.15 -12.76 -4.35
N VAL A 29 3.75 -12.36 -3.22
CA VAL A 29 3.91 -13.17 -2.00
C VAL A 29 2.76 -12.88 -1.04
N TYR A 30 2.03 -13.92 -0.62
CA TYR A 30 0.86 -13.84 0.26
C TYR A 30 1.02 -14.72 1.49
N PRO A 31 0.58 -14.28 2.68
CA PRO A 31 0.58 -15.13 3.86
C PRO A 31 -0.44 -16.28 3.74
N LEU A 32 0.00 -17.53 3.91
CA LEU A 32 -0.81 -18.75 3.75
C LEU A 32 -1.57 -19.18 5.02
N LEU A 33 -1.77 -18.27 5.96
CA LEU A 33 -2.49 -18.61 7.19
C LEU A 33 -3.99 -18.71 6.93
N PRO A 34 -4.68 -19.76 7.43
CA PRO A 34 -6.13 -19.77 7.48
C PRO A 34 -6.55 -18.53 8.27
N ASN A 35 -7.48 -17.74 7.74
CA ASN A 35 -7.98 -16.52 8.38
C ASN A 35 -7.06 -15.28 8.25
N ALA A 36 -6.19 -15.21 7.23
CA ALA A 36 -5.29 -14.06 7.00
C ALA A 36 -5.97 -12.67 6.98
N TRP A 37 -7.29 -12.58 6.81
CA TRP A 37 -8.06 -11.34 6.99
C TRP A 37 -8.08 -10.83 8.44
N GLN A 38 -7.83 -11.67 9.46
CA GLN A 38 -7.71 -11.27 10.88
C GLN A 38 -6.32 -10.74 11.25
N LEU A 39 -5.32 -10.86 10.36
CA LEU A 39 -3.98 -10.28 10.53
C LEU A 39 -3.87 -8.87 9.92
N CYS A 40 -4.99 -8.22 9.61
CA CYS A 40 -5.09 -6.88 9.05
C CYS A 40 -4.50 -5.75 9.92
N ASN A 41 -3.83 -6.07 11.04
CA ASN A 41 -3.10 -5.12 11.88
C ASN A 41 -1.58 -5.40 12.00
N VAL A 42 -1.03 -6.36 11.24
CA VAL A 42 0.41 -6.39 10.98
C VAL A 42 0.66 -5.25 9.99
N GLY A 43 1.27 -4.16 10.47
CA GLY A 43 1.39 -2.89 9.76
C GLY A 43 1.67 -3.07 8.27
N ARG A 44 0.83 -2.47 7.43
CA ARG A 44 0.90 -2.68 5.98
C ARG A 44 2.25 -2.29 5.44
N PHE A 45 2.70 -3.05 4.45
CA PHE A 45 3.79 -2.61 3.61
C PHE A 45 3.40 -1.30 2.92
N PRO A 46 4.27 -0.28 2.96
CA PRO A 46 4.02 0.97 2.26
C PRO A 46 3.91 0.69 0.75
N LEU A 47 3.03 1.44 0.06
CA LEU A 47 2.99 1.45 -1.39
C LEU A 47 4.38 1.71 -1.96
N SER A 48 4.76 0.98 -3.00
CA SER A 48 6.04 1.20 -3.66
C SER A 48 6.15 2.65 -4.15
N THR A 49 7.34 3.23 -4.06
CA THR A 49 7.60 4.61 -4.51
C THR A 49 7.20 4.81 -5.97
N SER A 50 7.45 3.80 -6.81
CA SER A 50 7.10 3.81 -8.24
C SER A 50 5.59 3.89 -8.46
N LEU A 51 4.81 3.06 -7.75
CA LEU A 51 3.35 3.07 -7.83
C LEU A 51 2.77 4.39 -7.30
N ARG A 52 3.29 4.89 -6.18
CA ARG A 52 2.91 6.19 -5.62
C ARG A 52 3.12 7.32 -6.63
N ASN A 53 4.29 7.37 -7.27
CA ASN A 53 4.61 8.39 -8.26
C ASN A 53 3.74 8.23 -9.52
N ALA A 54 3.50 7.02 -9.99
CA ALA A 54 2.63 6.77 -11.13
C ALA A 54 1.20 7.29 -10.90
N VAL A 55 0.63 7.07 -9.71
CA VAL A 55 -0.70 7.59 -9.35
C VAL A 55 -0.70 9.11 -9.23
N LEU A 56 0.33 9.69 -8.59
CA LEU A 56 0.46 11.14 -8.50
C LEU A 56 0.57 11.78 -9.89
N ASP A 57 1.42 11.26 -10.75
CA ASP A 57 1.66 11.83 -12.08
C ASP A 57 0.42 11.64 -12.98
N ARG A 58 -0.29 10.51 -12.89
CA ARG A 58 -1.59 10.29 -13.53
C ARG A 58 -2.60 11.36 -13.13
N ASP A 59 -2.68 11.66 -11.84
CA ASP A 59 -3.61 12.65 -11.28
C ASP A 59 -3.07 14.08 -11.38
N SER A 60 -2.06 14.32 -12.24
CA SER A 60 -1.41 15.62 -12.45
C SER A 60 -0.86 16.26 -11.16
N ARG A 61 -0.55 15.44 -10.16
CA ARG A 61 -0.13 15.83 -8.80
C ARG A 61 -1.13 16.80 -8.17
N ARG A 62 -2.43 16.50 -8.35
CA ARG A 62 -3.54 17.31 -7.85
C ARG A 62 -4.57 16.42 -7.17
N CYS A 63 -5.25 16.98 -6.18
CA CYS A 63 -6.37 16.32 -5.54
C CYS A 63 -7.49 16.11 -6.55
N VAL A 64 -7.90 14.87 -6.82
CA VAL A 64 -8.97 14.58 -7.79
C VAL A 64 -10.35 15.10 -7.34
N SER A 65 -10.50 15.49 -6.07
CA SER A 65 -11.76 16.00 -5.51
C SER A 65 -11.85 17.52 -5.48
N CYS A 66 -10.76 18.24 -5.33
CA CYS A 66 -10.77 19.69 -5.13
C CYS A 66 -9.64 20.44 -5.82
N ASP A 67 -8.84 19.74 -6.63
CA ASP A 67 -7.79 20.33 -7.46
C ASP A 67 -6.60 20.98 -6.73
N SER A 68 -6.56 20.86 -5.39
CA SER A 68 -5.45 21.28 -4.53
C SER A 68 -4.17 20.52 -4.86
N GLU A 69 -3.03 21.22 -4.86
CA GLU A 69 -1.67 20.65 -4.98
C GLU A 69 -1.01 20.42 -3.61
N ASP A 70 -1.61 20.95 -2.54
CA ASP A 70 -1.07 20.87 -1.19
C ASP A 70 -1.38 19.55 -0.47
N ARG A 71 -0.37 19.05 0.27
CA ARG A 71 -0.49 17.92 1.22
C ARG A 71 -1.21 16.70 0.63
N LEU A 72 -0.74 16.26 -0.53
CA LEU A 72 -1.29 15.13 -1.28
C LEU A 72 -0.98 13.78 -0.62
N GLN A 73 -1.97 12.90 -0.67
CA GLN A 73 -1.94 11.56 -0.14
C GLN A 73 -2.56 10.61 -1.17
N ILE A 74 -2.14 9.35 -1.13
CA ILE A 74 -2.81 8.30 -1.90
C ILE A 74 -3.92 7.72 -1.03
N ASP A 75 -5.14 7.75 -1.54
CA ASP A 75 -6.35 7.18 -0.95
C ASP A 75 -6.82 5.99 -1.78
N HIS A 76 -7.33 4.96 -1.10
CA HIS A 76 -8.00 3.85 -1.73
C HIS A 76 -9.47 4.21 -1.97
N VAL A 77 -9.89 4.16 -3.23
CA VAL A 77 -11.29 4.38 -3.65
C VAL A 77 -12.18 3.37 -2.94
N PHE A 78 -11.88 2.08 -3.06
CA PHE A 78 -12.48 1.03 -2.25
C PHE A 78 -11.63 0.82 -1.00
N PRO A 79 -12.15 1.10 0.21
CA PRO A 79 -11.39 1.01 1.43
C PRO A 79 -10.80 -0.38 1.63
N VAL A 80 -9.54 -0.43 2.01
CA VAL A 80 -8.89 -1.72 2.25
C VAL A 80 -9.51 -2.49 3.42
N ALA A 81 -10.13 -1.81 4.39
CA ALA A 81 -10.90 -2.45 5.44
C ALA A 81 -12.07 -3.30 4.90
N LEU A 82 -12.50 -3.05 3.66
CA LEU A 82 -13.54 -3.79 2.95
C LEU A 82 -12.97 -4.74 1.88
N GLY A 83 -11.64 -4.87 1.78
CA GLY A 83 -10.97 -5.74 0.82
C GLY A 83 -10.40 -5.05 -0.42
N GLY A 84 -10.26 -3.72 -0.43
CA GLY A 84 -9.57 -3.01 -1.52
C GLY A 84 -8.08 -3.33 -1.60
N GLY A 85 -7.61 -3.59 -2.82
CA GLY A 85 -6.20 -3.84 -3.11
C GLY A 85 -5.44 -2.56 -3.48
N ASP A 86 -4.16 -2.73 -3.78
CA ASP A 86 -3.22 -1.65 -4.14
C ASP A 86 -3.10 -1.48 -5.67
N GLU A 87 -4.07 -1.96 -6.44
CA GLU A 87 -4.10 -1.76 -7.90
C GLU A 87 -4.24 -0.26 -8.21
N ALA A 88 -3.54 0.22 -9.24
CA ALA A 88 -3.51 1.65 -9.56
C ALA A 88 -4.91 2.24 -9.79
N GLU A 89 -5.84 1.43 -10.29
CA GLU A 89 -7.25 1.76 -10.53
C GLU A 89 -8.03 2.00 -9.23
N ASN A 90 -7.62 1.34 -8.13
CA ASN A 90 -8.21 1.52 -6.81
C ASN A 90 -7.55 2.67 -6.02
N LEU A 91 -6.48 3.27 -6.55
CA LEU A 91 -5.75 4.36 -5.91
C LEU A 91 -6.11 5.71 -6.53
N ARG A 92 -6.17 6.76 -5.73
CA ARG A 92 -6.33 8.15 -6.18
C ARG A 92 -5.56 9.14 -5.31
N THR A 93 -5.27 10.29 -5.87
CA THR A 93 -4.63 11.40 -5.18
C THR A 93 -5.67 12.29 -4.50
N LEU A 94 -5.63 12.39 -3.18
CA LEU A 94 -6.44 13.33 -2.39
C LEU A 94 -5.55 14.23 -1.54
N CYS A 95 -5.92 15.49 -1.37
CA CYS A 95 -5.30 16.31 -0.34
C CYS A 95 -5.77 15.87 1.06
N GLN A 96 -4.96 16.14 2.09
CA GLN A 96 -5.26 15.80 3.48
C GLN A 96 -6.70 16.17 3.95
N PRO A 97 -7.27 17.35 3.66
CA PRO A 97 -8.64 17.67 4.08
C PRO A 97 -9.71 16.85 3.35
N CYS A 98 -9.54 16.60 2.04
CA CYS A 98 -10.46 15.75 1.28
C CYS A 98 -10.40 14.30 1.76
N ASN A 99 -9.18 13.77 1.97
CA ASN A 99 -8.98 12.43 2.49
C ASN A 99 -9.59 12.27 3.89
N GLY A 100 -9.38 13.25 4.77
CA GLY A 100 -9.98 13.28 6.11
C GLY A 100 -11.51 13.36 6.08
N SER A 101 -12.09 14.10 5.13
CA SER A 101 -13.54 14.23 4.98
C SER A 101 -14.20 12.93 4.51
N LYS A 102 -13.55 12.20 3.58
CA LYS A 102 -13.99 10.87 3.12
C LYS A 102 -14.02 9.86 4.27
N GLY A 103 -12.88 9.70 4.97
CA GLY A 103 -12.69 8.64 5.96
C GLY A 103 -12.75 7.24 5.33
N ALA A 104 -13.35 6.27 6.04
CA ALA A 104 -13.52 4.89 5.56
C ALA A 104 -14.76 4.69 4.66
N ARG A 105 -15.35 5.76 4.14
CA ARG A 105 -16.51 5.71 3.25
C ARG A 105 -16.05 5.46 1.81
N VAL A 106 -16.88 4.79 1.02
CA VAL A 106 -16.72 4.63 -0.44
C VAL A 106 -17.14 5.91 -1.13
#